data_AF-A0A7X6SSQ8-F1
#
_entry.id   AF-A0A7X6SSQ8-F1
#
_cell.length_a   1.000
_cell.length_b   1.000
_cell.length_c   1.000
_cell.angle_alpha   90.00
_cell.angle_beta   90.00
_cell.angle_gamma   90.00
#
_symmetry.space_group_name_H-M   'P 1'
#
loop_
_entity.id
_entity.type
_entity.pdbx_description
1 polymer ?
#
loop_
_entity_poly.entity_id
_entity_poly.type
_entity_poly.pdbx_seq_one_letter_code
_entity_poly.pdbx_strand_id
1 'polypeptide(L)'
;LQGKKYSNKALSNVVIPLNQNQQLWNFVASLEEEIQNEYWQNINPHFYDNTDTEKVIGIEMLLKYKRFFSAIDIASHFANVIPSNLLSDMLKKTATEKANETPRFIRSEIEWVFEELDKRTDIEKSTLIHLEWLYLPILGSYGTRRNPKTLEEELANNPDFFIEVLKWIYIPKDKTLLEKEREGISDEAIQNRAKQAYHLLHSWKKIPGMKEDNSIDEALLQDWIIKSRTSAKSASRLNVADFEIGKVLAQYPENISLWPQEIIFQIIEEINTNSLKSSYSSAMFNKRGSSTRGAFDGGEIEREKAAYFEKLANDCENKYPSVAEIFKQMQQRYLADAKRMDEEAERNRLEY
;
A
#
# COMPACT_ATOMS: atom_id res chain seq x y z
N LEU A 1 19.59 -28.04 -40.67
CA LEU A 1 18.52 -27.02 -40.86
C LEU A 1 19.03 -25.74 -41.52
N GLN A 2 20.31 -25.37 -41.39
CA GLN A 2 20.91 -24.18 -42.06
C GLN A 2 21.11 -24.29 -43.59
N GLY A 3 20.89 -25.46 -44.20
CA GLY A 3 21.08 -25.67 -45.66
C GLY A 3 19.90 -25.27 -46.55
N LYS A 4 18.77 -24.83 -45.97
CA LYS A 4 17.59 -24.32 -46.70
C LYS A 4 17.23 -22.95 -46.11
N LYS A 5 16.99 -21.94 -46.96
CA LYS A 5 16.65 -20.55 -46.59
C LYS A 5 15.28 -20.45 -45.89
N TYR A 6 15.14 -21.05 -44.71
CA TYR A 6 14.00 -20.81 -43.84
C TYR A 6 14.21 -19.49 -43.08
N SER A 7 13.14 -18.74 -42.84
CA SER A 7 13.22 -17.53 -42.03
C SER A 7 13.50 -17.87 -40.57
N ASN A 8 14.16 -16.97 -39.84
CA ASN A 8 14.45 -17.15 -38.40
C ASN A 8 13.18 -17.42 -37.59
N LYS A 9 12.06 -16.78 -37.97
CA LYS A 9 10.73 -17.05 -37.42
C LYS A 9 10.26 -18.48 -37.66
N ALA A 10 10.44 -19.01 -38.87
CA ALA A 10 10.05 -20.39 -39.18
C ALA A 10 10.90 -21.40 -38.38
N LEU A 11 12.19 -21.12 -38.19
CA LEU A 11 13.07 -21.94 -37.35
C LEU A 11 12.68 -21.88 -35.88
N SER A 12 12.38 -20.69 -35.34
CA SER A 12 11.89 -20.52 -33.97
C SER A 12 10.58 -21.29 -33.73
N ASN A 13 9.62 -21.21 -34.65
CA ASN A 13 8.33 -21.91 -34.54
C ASN A 13 8.43 -23.43 -34.42
N VAL A 14 9.50 -24.05 -34.94
CA VAL A 14 9.75 -25.49 -34.77
C VAL A 14 10.20 -25.81 -33.34
N VAL A 15 10.87 -24.87 -32.70
CA VAL A 15 11.52 -25.04 -31.40
C VAL A 15 10.61 -24.64 -30.23
N ILE A 16 9.73 -23.65 -30.41
CA ILE A 16 8.76 -23.18 -29.42
C ILE A 16 7.91 -24.29 -28.75
N PRO A 17 7.36 -25.29 -29.46
CA PRO A 17 6.49 -26.30 -28.84
C PRO A 17 7.25 -27.39 -28.08
N LEU A 18 8.59 -27.38 -28.08
CA LEU A 18 9.39 -28.37 -27.38
C LEU A 18 9.44 -28.09 -25.87
N ASN A 19 9.74 -29.14 -25.08
CA ASN A 19 9.83 -29.04 -23.62
C ASN A 19 10.88 -27.98 -23.21
N GLN A 20 10.43 -26.99 -22.44
CA GLN A 20 11.22 -25.83 -22.03
C GLN A 20 12.16 -26.23 -20.89
N ASN A 21 13.32 -26.82 -21.23
CA ASN A 21 14.30 -27.30 -20.27
C ASN A 21 15.73 -26.88 -20.65
N GLN A 22 16.69 -27.16 -19.77
CA GLN A 22 18.08 -26.74 -19.97
C GLN A 22 18.66 -27.27 -21.29
N GLN A 23 18.33 -28.50 -21.68
CA GLN A 23 18.83 -29.08 -22.93
C GLN A 23 18.34 -28.28 -24.13
N LEU A 24 17.06 -27.90 -24.14
CA LEU A 24 16.49 -27.08 -25.19
C LEU A 24 17.13 -25.68 -25.21
N TRP A 25 17.27 -25.03 -24.06
CA TRP A 25 17.84 -23.69 -24.00
C TRP A 25 19.32 -23.66 -24.40
N ASN A 26 20.10 -24.69 -24.06
CA ASN A 26 21.47 -24.87 -24.54
C ASN A 26 21.52 -24.99 -26.07
N PHE A 27 20.57 -25.74 -26.66
CA PHE A 27 20.46 -25.82 -28.11
C PHE A 27 20.09 -24.47 -28.73
N VAL A 28 19.10 -23.76 -28.18
CA VAL A 28 18.72 -22.41 -28.63
C VAL A 28 19.92 -21.46 -28.56
N ALA A 29 20.68 -21.49 -27.46
CA ALA A 29 21.88 -20.67 -27.28
C ALA A 29 23.00 -20.95 -28.31
N SER A 30 22.97 -22.11 -28.98
CA SER A 30 23.90 -22.45 -30.06
C SER A 30 23.47 -21.91 -31.45
N LEU A 31 22.25 -21.40 -31.56
CA LEU A 31 21.70 -20.82 -32.80
C LEU A 31 22.10 -19.34 -32.95
N GLU A 32 21.86 -18.79 -34.15
CA GLU A 32 22.07 -17.36 -34.44
C GLU A 32 21.23 -16.46 -33.50
N GLU A 33 21.76 -15.28 -33.16
CA GLU A 33 21.18 -14.36 -32.17
C GLU A 33 19.73 -13.97 -32.51
N GLU A 34 19.43 -13.79 -33.79
CA GLU A 34 18.10 -13.48 -34.27
C GLU A 34 17.12 -14.63 -34.00
N ILE A 35 17.56 -15.89 -34.10
CA ILE A 35 16.71 -17.06 -33.79
C ILE A 35 16.50 -17.16 -32.28
N GLN A 36 17.52 -16.88 -31.47
CA GLN A 36 17.37 -16.82 -30.02
C GLN A 36 16.36 -15.76 -29.61
N ASN A 37 16.45 -14.56 -30.18
CA ASN A 37 15.49 -13.50 -29.95
C ASN A 37 14.07 -13.90 -30.38
N GLU A 38 13.91 -14.47 -31.58
CA GLU A 38 12.61 -14.97 -32.04
C GLU A 38 12.05 -16.09 -31.13
N TYR A 39 12.89 -16.92 -30.52
CA TYR A 39 12.43 -17.91 -29.54
C TYR A 39 11.93 -17.22 -28.27
N TRP A 40 12.79 -16.49 -27.58
CA TRP A 40 12.48 -15.92 -26.27
C TRP A 40 11.37 -14.88 -26.32
N GLN A 41 11.22 -14.12 -27.41
CA GLN A 41 10.12 -13.17 -27.58
C GLN A 41 8.76 -13.87 -27.79
N ASN A 42 8.73 -15.09 -28.33
CA ASN A 42 7.48 -15.74 -28.74
C ASN A 42 7.10 -16.98 -27.91
N ILE A 43 7.97 -17.48 -27.01
CA ILE A 43 7.58 -18.61 -26.15
C ILE A 43 6.38 -18.27 -25.27
N ASN A 44 5.57 -19.27 -24.93
CA ASN A 44 4.65 -19.19 -23.80
C ASN A 44 5.30 -19.89 -22.61
N PRO A 45 5.88 -19.17 -21.64
CA PRO A 45 6.63 -19.79 -20.55
C PRO A 45 5.80 -20.82 -19.80
N HIS A 46 6.37 -22.01 -19.57
CA HIS A 46 5.72 -23.07 -18.83
C HIS A 46 6.78 -23.87 -18.07
N PHE A 47 7.09 -23.45 -16.84
CA PHE A 47 8.22 -23.98 -16.06
C PHE A 47 7.83 -24.89 -14.88
N TYR A 48 6.62 -25.48 -14.91
CA TYR A 48 6.08 -26.23 -13.78
C TYR A 48 6.82 -27.55 -13.51
N ASP A 49 7.20 -28.26 -14.58
CA ASP A 49 7.92 -29.54 -14.50
C ASP A 49 9.45 -29.36 -14.42
N ASN A 50 9.94 -28.12 -14.39
CA ASN A 50 11.36 -27.82 -14.35
C ASN A 50 11.97 -28.00 -12.96
N THR A 51 13.26 -28.30 -12.95
CA THR A 51 14.07 -28.22 -11.73
C THR A 51 14.16 -26.77 -11.24
N ASP A 52 14.48 -26.57 -9.95
CA ASP A 52 14.60 -25.21 -9.39
C ASP A 52 15.69 -24.39 -10.09
N THR A 53 16.81 -25.02 -10.45
CA THR A 53 17.86 -24.39 -11.26
C THR A 53 17.35 -23.94 -12.63
N GLU A 54 16.58 -24.78 -13.32
CA GLU A 54 15.99 -24.42 -14.61
C GLU A 54 14.97 -23.28 -14.49
N LYS A 55 14.17 -23.24 -13.42
CA LYS A 55 13.24 -22.13 -13.16
C LYS A 55 13.97 -20.80 -13.03
N VAL A 56 15.09 -20.77 -12.29
CA VAL A 56 15.95 -19.58 -12.15
C VAL A 56 16.47 -19.15 -13.53
N ILE A 57 17.06 -20.07 -14.29
CA ILE A 57 17.59 -19.78 -15.62
C ILE A 57 16.50 -19.27 -16.57
N GLY A 58 15.32 -19.88 -16.53
CA GLY A 58 14.17 -19.46 -17.33
C GLY A 58 13.76 -18.01 -17.03
N ILE A 59 13.70 -17.61 -15.75
CA ILE A 59 13.40 -16.23 -15.35
C ILE A 59 14.51 -15.28 -15.80
N GLU A 60 15.78 -15.61 -15.57
CA GLU A 60 16.92 -14.78 -16.00
C GLU A 60 16.87 -14.52 -17.51
N MET A 61 16.53 -15.55 -18.29
CA MET A 61 16.36 -15.42 -19.73
C MET A 61 15.16 -14.55 -20.10
N LEU A 62 14.00 -14.70 -19.45
CA LEU A 62 12.86 -13.80 -19.66
C LEU A 62 13.25 -12.34 -19.38
N LEU A 63 13.97 -12.06 -18.28
CA LEU A 63 14.48 -10.72 -17.98
C LEU A 63 15.46 -10.21 -19.03
N LYS A 64 16.40 -11.04 -19.50
CA LYS A 64 17.37 -10.70 -20.55
C LYS A 64 16.67 -10.22 -21.83
N TYR A 65 15.57 -10.88 -22.21
CA TYR A 65 14.78 -10.52 -23.39
C TYR A 65 13.66 -9.51 -23.09
N LYS A 66 13.68 -8.87 -21.92
CA LYS A 66 12.73 -7.83 -21.48
C LYS A 66 11.27 -8.29 -21.41
N ARG A 67 11.06 -9.57 -21.09
CA ARG A 67 9.74 -10.18 -20.85
C ARG A 67 9.38 -10.16 -19.37
N PHE A 68 9.29 -8.95 -18.84
CA PHE A 68 9.15 -8.69 -17.41
C PHE A 68 7.81 -9.17 -16.81
N PHE A 69 6.71 -9.00 -17.52
CA PHE A 69 5.38 -9.45 -17.07
C PHE A 69 5.29 -10.98 -17.09
N SER A 70 5.82 -11.61 -18.14
CA SER A 70 5.92 -13.08 -18.19
C SER A 70 6.84 -13.63 -17.10
N ALA A 71 7.93 -12.91 -16.78
CA ALA A 71 8.82 -13.30 -15.68
C ALA A 71 8.10 -13.26 -14.33
N ILE A 72 7.37 -12.18 -14.01
CA ILE A 72 6.61 -12.08 -12.75
C ILE A 72 5.53 -13.15 -12.66
N ASP A 73 4.73 -13.30 -13.72
CA ASP A 73 3.66 -14.29 -13.80
C ASP A 73 4.17 -15.68 -13.39
N ILE A 74 5.24 -16.12 -14.04
CA ILE A 74 5.86 -17.41 -13.84
C ILE A 74 6.55 -17.50 -12.49
N ALA A 75 7.38 -16.53 -12.13
CA ALA A 75 8.10 -16.51 -10.86
C ALA A 75 7.16 -16.57 -9.65
N SER A 76 5.97 -15.96 -9.75
CA SER A 76 5.01 -15.93 -8.65
C SER A 76 4.54 -17.32 -8.21
N HIS A 77 4.49 -18.30 -9.13
CA HIS A 77 4.06 -19.66 -8.84
C HIS A 77 5.10 -20.49 -8.07
N PHE A 78 6.35 -20.05 -8.05
CA PHE A 78 7.46 -20.77 -7.43
C PHE A 78 8.45 -19.80 -6.79
N ALA A 79 7.94 -18.68 -6.27
CA ALA A 79 8.77 -17.62 -5.72
C ALA A 79 9.73 -18.17 -4.65
N ASN A 80 9.29 -19.16 -3.87
CA ASN A 80 10.06 -19.82 -2.80
C ASN A 80 11.39 -20.45 -3.23
N VAL A 81 11.55 -20.82 -4.51
CA VAL A 81 12.82 -21.38 -5.03
C VAL A 81 13.65 -20.36 -5.81
N ILE A 82 13.12 -19.16 -6.02
CA ILE A 82 13.81 -18.09 -6.76
C ILE A 82 14.60 -17.21 -5.80
N PRO A 83 15.91 -16.98 -6.05
CA PRO A 83 16.75 -16.13 -5.22
C PRO A 83 16.21 -14.70 -5.02
N SER A 84 16.42 -14.12 -3.83
CA SER A 84 15.89 -12.80 -3.46
C SER A 84 16.39 -11.68 -4.37
N ASN A 85 17.65 -11.75 -4.79
CA ASN A 85 18.24 -10.81 -5.73
C ASN A 85 17.55 -10.84 -7.10
N LEU A 86 17.16 -12.03 -7.58
CA LEU A 86 16.48 -12.18 -8.86
C LEU A 86 15.03 -11.69 -8.79
N LEU A 87 14.31 -12.01 -7.72
CA LEU A 87 12.95 -11.45 -7.50
C LEU A 87 12.98 -9.93 -7.40
N SER A 88 13.96 -9.37 -6.70
CA SER A 88 14.14 -7.92 -6.54
C SER A 88 14.46 -7.23 -7.86
N ASP A 89 15.40 -7.79 -8.64
CA ASP A 89 15.77 -7.24 -9.95
C ASP A 89 14.59 -7.32 -10.93
N MET A 90 13.86 -8.44 -10.94
CA MET A 90 12.64 -8.61 -11.74
C MET A 90 11.59 -7.54 -11.44
N LEU A 91 11.25 -7.32 -10.17
CA LEU A 91 10.30 -6.29 -9.75
C LEU A 91 10.79 -4.89 -10.16
N LYS A 92 12.06 -4.57 -9.90
CA LYS A 92 12.65 -3.29 -10.25
C LYS A 92 12.59 -3.03 -11.76
N LYS A 93 13.01 -4.00 -12.58
CA LYS A 93 13.01 -3.90 -14.05
C LYS A 93 11.61 -3.72 -14.60
N THR A 94 10.65 -4.49 -14.11
CA THR A 94 9.24 -4.36 -14.52
C THR A 94 8.71 -2.96 -14.28
N ALA A 95 9.05 -2.35 -13.14
CA ALA A 95 8.55 -1.02 -12.79
C ALA A 95 9.28 0.15 -13.49
N THR A 96 10.53 -0.06 -13.96
CA THR A 96 11.41 1.04 -14.40
C THR A 96 11.87 0.94 -15.85
N GLU A 97 11.79 -0.24 -16.48
CA GLU A 97 12.23 -0.47 -17.85
C GLU A 97 11.04 -0.77 -18.77
N LYS A 98 11.19 -0.41 -20.06
CA LYS A 98 10.21 -0.75 -21.09
C LYS A 98 10.31 -2.24 -21.43
N ALA A 99 9.22 -2.98 -21.22
CA ALA A 99 9.11 -4.38 -21.62
C ALA A 99 9.01 -4.55 -23.15
N ASN A 100 9.48 -5.69 -23.65
CA ASN A 100 9.32 -6.13 -25.04
C ASN A 100 8.10 -7.06 -25.21
N GLU A 101 7.07 -6.88 -24.39
CA GLU A 101 5.83 -7.63 -24.48
C GLU A 101 4.63 -6.74 -24.12
N THR A 102 3.44 -7.20 -24.48
CA THR A 102 2.20 -6.52 -24.08
C THR A 102 2.05 -6.56 -22.56
N PRO A 103 1.84 -5.41 -21.90
CA PRO A 103 1.57 -5.37 -20.46
C PRO A 103 0.41 -6.28 -20.07
N ARG A 104 0.57 -7.01 -18.97
CA ARG A 104 -0.46 -7.87 -18.38
C ARG A 104 -0.87 -7.33 -17.02
N PHE A 105 -2.12 -7.59 -16.64
CA PHE A 105 -2.59 -7.29 -15.29
C PHE A 105 -2.11 -8.40 -14.34
N ILE A 106 -1.02 -8.12 -13.61
CA ILE A 106 -0.29 -9.09 -12.76
C ILE A 106 -0.37 -8.73 -11.26
N ARG A 107 -1.54 -8.26 -10.81
CA ARG A 107 -1.71 -7.75 -9.44
C ARG A 107 -1.47 -8.82 -8.39
N SER A 108 -2.07 -9.99 -8.56
CA SER A 108 -1.99 -11.08 -7.57
C SER A 108 -0.58 -11.66 -7.51
N GLU A 109 0.07 -11.74 -8.66
CA GLU A 109 1.41 -12.29 -8.85
C GLU A 109 2.45 -11.40 -8.17
N ILE A 110 2.31 -10.07 -8.27
CA ILE A 110 3.12 -9.11 -7.51
C ILE A 110 2.90 -9.29 -6.01
N GLU A 111 1.65 -9.40 -5.55
CA GLU A 111 1.34 -9.62 -4.14
C GLU A 111 2.01 -10.91 -3.61
N TRP A 112 1.94 -12.03 -4.35
CA TRP A 112 2.57 -13.29 -3.96
C TRP A 112 4.09 -13.21 -3.90
N VAL A 113 4.74 -12.51 -4.85
CA VAL A 113 6.19 -12.32 -4.81
C VAL A 113 6.59 -11.53 -3.56
N PHE A 114 5.85 -10.48 -3.21
CA PHE A 114 6.11 -9.70 -1.99
C PHE A 114 5.83 -10.49 -0.70
N GLU A 115 4.75 -11.27 -0.64
CA GLU A 115 4.46 -12.18 0.48
C GLU A 115 5.58 -13.20 0.70
N GLU A 116 6.23 -13.64 -0.38
CA GLU A 116 7.39 -14.52 -0.29
C GLU A 116 8.64 -13.78 0.19
N LEU A 117 8.91 -12.58 -0.32
CA LEU A 117 10.03 -11.76 0.14
C LEU A 117 9.93 -11.39 1.64
N ASP A 118 8.72 -11.21 2.16
CA ASP A 118 8.46 -10.91 3.59
C ASP A 118 8.93 -12.02 4.54
N LYS A 119 9.06 -13.25 4.05
CA LYS A 119 9.51 -14.41 4.85
C LYS A 119 11.03 -14.51 4.93
N ARG A 120 11.75 -13.70 4.14
CA ARG A 120 13.19 -13.84 3.94
C ARG A 120 13.99 -12.88 4.79
N THR A 121 15.16 -13.35 5.21
CA THR A 121 16.12 -12.56 6.00
C THR A 121 17.34 -12.13 5.20
N ASP A 122 17.44 -12.54 3.94
CA ASP A 122 18.58 -12.28 3.05
C ASP A 122 18.38 -11.05 2.15
N ILE A 123 17.32 -10.28 2.37
CA ILE A 123 17.01 -9.04 1.67
C ILE A 123 17.18 -7.83 2.58
N GLU A 124 17.86 -6.79 2.09
CA GLU A 124 17.99 -5.54 2.84
C GLU A 124 16.66 -4.79 2.91
N LYS A 125 16.34 -4.25 4.09
CA LYS A 125 15.15 -3.40 4.30
C LYS A 125 15.06 -2.23 3.31
N SER A 126 16.19 -1.62 2.98
CA SER A 126 16.30 -0.52 1.99
C SER A 126 15.78 -0.93 0.60
N THR A 127 16.01 -2.18 0.21
CA THR A 127 15.57 -2.74 -1.07
C THR A 127 14.06 -2.96 -1.05
N LEU A 128 13.51 -3.52 0.03
CA LEU A 128 12.07 -3.67 0.21
C LEU A 128 11.34 -2.32 0.21
N ILE A 129 11.86 -1.31 0.90
CA ILE A 129 11.33 0.06 0.88
C ILE A 129 11.26 0.59 -0.56
N HIS A 130 12.35 0.43 -1.33
CA HIS A 130 12.39 0.89 -2.71
C HIS A 130 11.39 0.16 -3.61
N LEU A 131 11.30 -1.17 -3.48
CA LEU A 131 10.37 -1.98 -4.26
C LEU A 131 8.92 -1.68 -3.90
N GLU A 132 8.58 -1.63 -2.61
CA GLU A 132 7.23 -1.26 -2.19
C GLU A 132 6.84 0.12 -2.70
N TRP A 133 7.78 1.07 -2.71
CA TRP A 133 7.55 2.42 -3.24
C TRP A 133 7.18 2.40 -4.73
N LEU A 134 7.88 1.61 -5.55
CA LEU A 134 7.58 1.42 -6.97
C LEU A 134 6.18 0.80 -7.18
N TYR A 135 5.77 -0.09 -6.28
CA TYR A 135 4.52 -0.84 -6.38
C TYR A 135 3.38 -0.31 -5.50
N LEU A 136 3.52 0.87 -4.89
CA LEU A 136 2.50 1.52 -4.06
C LEU A 136 1.12 1.64 -4.71
N PRO A 137 0.97 1.94 -6.02
CA PRO A 137 -0.35 1.97 -6.66
C PRO A 137 -1.09 0.63 -6.62
N ILE A 138 -0.37 -0.49 -6.47
CA ILE A 138 -0.91 -1.84 -6.38
C ILE A 138 -1.06 -2.26 -4.91
N LEU A 139 0.03 -2.13 -4.14
CA LEU A 139 0.10 -2.56 -2.74
C LEU A 139 -0.73 -1.66 -1.80
N GLY A 140 -0.91 -0.38 -2.14
CA GLY A 140 -1.72 0.56 -1.36
C GLY A 140 -3.18 0.64 -1.83
N SER A 141 -3.59 -0.20 -2.78
CA SER A 141 -4.95 -0.16 -3.32
C SER A 141 -5.95 -0.87 -2.42
N TYR A 142 -7.21 -0.46 -2.47
CA TYR A 142 -8.30 -1.16 -1.78
C TYR A 142 -8.34 -2.64 -2.19
N GLY A 143 -8.58 -3.54 -1.23
CA GLY A 143 -8.67 -4.98 -1.46
C GLY A 143 -7.33 -5.68 -1.74
N THR A 144 -6.19 -5.06 -1.44
CA THR A 144 -4.89 -5.75 -1.44
C THR A 144 -4.83 -6.78 -0.32
N ARG A 145 -4.15 -7.90 -0.59
CA ARG A 145 -3.87 -8.93 0.42
C ARG A 145 -2.64 -8.59 1.25
N ARG A 146 -1.71 -7.83 0.66
CA ARG A 146 -0.41 -7.49 1.25
C ARG A 146 -0.15 -5.99 1.08
N ASN A 147 -0.46 -5.22 2.13
CA ASN A 147 -0.18 -3.78 2.23
C ASN A 147 1.35 -3.51 2.14
N PRO A 148 1.80 -2.27 1.87
CA PRO A 148 3.22 -1.91 1.84
C PRO A 148 3.82 -1.91 3.25
N LYS A 149 3.98 -3.10 3.83
CA LYS A 149 4.32 -3.34 5.24
C LYS A 149 5.62 -2.65 5.63
N THR A 150 6.66 -2.75 4.81
CA THR A 150 7.98 -2.18 5.12
C THR A 150 7.93 -0.66 5.14
N LEU A 151 7.18 -0.04 4.22
CA LEU A 151 6.96 1.41 4.20
C LEU A 151 6.09 1.87 5.37
N GLU A 152 5.06 1.12 5.74
CA GLU A 152 4.24 1.43 6.92
C GLU A 152 5.06 1.34 8.22
N GLU A 153 5.94 0.34 8.33
CA GLU A 153 6.89 0.23 9.43
C GLU A 153 7.91 1.38 9.43
N GLU A 154 8.37 1.82 8.25
CA GLU A 154 9.26 2.97 8.16
C GLU A 154 8.56 4.26 8.60
N LEU A 155 7.30 4.48 8.19
CA LEU A 155 6.49 5.61 8.68
C LEU A 155 6.33 5.57 10.21
N ALA A 156 6.06 4.39 10.76
CA ALA A 156 5.83 4.21 12.20
C ALA A 156 7.10 4.36 13.05
N ASN A 157 8.28 4.11 12.48
CA ASN A 157 9.55 4.13 13.23
C ASN A 157 10.42 5.36 12.94
N ASN A 158 10.21 6.05 11.81
CA ASN A 158 11.05 7.16 11.35
C ASN A 158 10.24 8.45 11.17
N PRO A 159 10.23 9.35 12.17
CA PRO A 159 9.57 10.65 12.09
C PRO A 159 10.00 11.51 10.88
N ASP A 160 11.28 11.46 10.51
CA ASP A 160 11.79 12.28 9.39
C ASP A 160 11.28 11.75 8.06
N PHE A 161 11.17 10.43 7.89
CA PHE A 161 10.54 9.83 6.72
C PHE A 161 9.07 10.24 6.60
N PHE A 162 8.32 10.23 7.71
CA PHE A 162 6.94 10.75 7.73
C PHE A 162 6.87 12.21 7.23
N ILE A 163 7.78 13.09 7.68
CA ILE A 163 7.83 14.47 7.20
C ILE A 163 8.21 14.58 5.73
N GLU A 164 9.15 13.77 5.24
CA GLU A 164 9.47 13.71 3.81
C GLU A 164 8.26 13.30 2.96
N VAL A 165 7.46 12.34 3.41
CA VAL A 165 6.21 11.96 2.75
C VAL A 165 5.20 13.11 2.75
N LEU A 166 5.05 13.84 3.87
CA LEU A 166 4.18 15.03 3.92
C LEU A 166 4.64 16.12 2.96
N LYS A 167 5.96 16.30 2.76
CA LYS A 167 6.50 17.33 1.86
C LYS A 167 6.08 17.14 0.40
N TRP A 168 5.90 15.89 -0.03
CA TRP A 168 5.44 15.58 -1.38
C TRP A 168 3.96 15.91 -1.62
N ILE A 169 3.13 15.83 -0.59
CA ILE A 169 1.67 15.95 -0.71
C ILE A 169 1.19 17.36 -0.36
N TYR A 170 1.75 17.94 0.70
CA TYR A 170 1.28 19.19 1.26
C TYR A 170 2.24 20.33 0.97
N ILE A 171 1.67 21.44 0.53
CA ILE A 171 2.39 22.69 0.30
C ILE A 171 2.70 23.34 1.66
N PRO A 172 3.95 23.78 1.93
CA PRO A 172 4.30 24.46 3.16
C PRO A 172 3.62 25.84 3.21
N LYS A 173 3.35 26.33 4.43
CA LYS A 173 2.87 27.71 4.60
C LYS A 173 3.89 28.75 4.10
N ASP A 174 5.17 28.47 4.28
CA ASP A 174 6.27 29.25 3.72
C ASP A 174 6.57 28.82 2.29
N LYS A 175 6.23 29.69 1.32
CA LYS A 175 6.43 29.42 -0.11
C LYS A 175 7.91 29.35 -0.52
N THR A 176 8.82 29.98 0.23
CA THR A 176 10.25 29.94 -0.10
C THR A 176 10.85 28.55 0.13
N LEU A 177 10.29 27.78 1.07
CA LEU A 177 10.65 26.38 1.27
C LEU A 177 10.22 25.52 0.08
N LEU A 178 9.03 25.78 -0.49
CA LEU A 178 8.51 25.01 -1.62
C LEU A 178 9.43 25.11 -2.85
N GLU A 179 9.92 26.30 -3.15
CA GLU A 179 10.83 26.54 -4.28
C GLU A 179 12.13 25.76 -4.12
N LYS A 180 12.73 25.80 -2.93
CA LYS A 180 13.96 25.05 -2.61
C LYS A 180 13.74 23.54 -2.64
N GLU A 181 12.63 23.05 -2.10
CA GLU A 181 12.31 21.62 -2.06
C GLU A 181 12.07 21.03 -3.46
N ARG A 182 11.65 21.86 -4.43
CA ARG A 182 11.33 21.44 -5.80
C ARG A 182 12.42 21.79 -6.81
N GLU A 183 13.47 22.47 -6.39
CA GLU A 183 14.57 22.88 -7.26
C GLU A 183 15.20 21.67 -7.96
N GLY A 184 15.30 21.74 -9.29
CA GLY A 184 15.89 20.67 -10.12
C GLY A 184 15.03 19.42 -10.31
N ILE A 185 13.76 19.44 -9.88
CA ILE A 185 12.82 18.31 -10.06
C ILE A 185 11.79 18.66 -11.13
N SER A 186 11.56 17.76 -12.08
CA SER A 186 10.52 17.95 -13.11
C SER A 186 9.11 17.86 -12.52
N ASP A 187 8.15 18.56 -13.14
CA ASP A 187 6.74 18.52 -12.73
C ASP A 187 6.16 17.10 -12.76
N GLU A 188 6.53 16.29 -13.76
CA GLU A 188 6.12 14.89 -13.85
C GLU A 188 6.63 14.07 -12.65
N ALA A 189 7.88 14.27 -12.26
CA ALA A 189 8.46 13.59 -11.10
C ALA A 189 7.80 14.04 -9.79
N ILE A 190 7.48 15.33 -9.65
CA ILE A 190 6.74 15.86 -8.50
C ILE A 190 5.36 15.22 -8.43
N GLN A 191 4.62 15.19 -9.54
CA GLN A 191 3.28 14.61 -9.59
C GLN A 191 3.29 13.12 -9.27
N ASN A 192 4.25 12.37 -9.80
CA ASN A 192 4.38 10.94 -9.54
C ASN A 192 4.69 10.67 -8.05
N ARG A 193 5.66 11.38 -7.49
CA ARG A 193 6.00 11.28 -6.06
C ARG A 193 4.84 11.68 -5.15
N ALA A 194 4.13 12.75 -5.46
CA ALA A 194 2.94 13.18 -4.72
C ALA A 194 1.84 12.11 -4.73
N LYS A 195 1.61 11.47 -5.89
CA LYS A 195 0.63 10.38 -6.02
C LYS A 195 1.03 9.17 -5.17
N GLN A 196 2.29 8.74 -5.24
CA GLN A 196 2.80 7.63 -4.43
C GLN A 196 2.73 7.93 -2.94
N ALA A 197 3.20 9.10 -2.52
CA ALA A 197 3.11 9.55 -1.13
C ALA A 197 1.67 9.59 -0.62
N TYR A 198 0.73 10.07 -1.45
CA TYR A 198 -0.70 10.05 -1.13
C TYR A 198 -1.22 8.63 -0.91
N HIS A 199 -0.90 7.69 -1.81
CA HIS A 199 -1.29 6.29 -1.65
C HIS A 199 -0.71 5.67 -0.38
N LEU A 200 0.55 5.97 -0.05
CA LEU A 200 1.19 5.50 1.16
C LEU A 200 0.48 6.03 2.43
N LEU A 201 0.28 7.34 2.57
CA LEU A 201 -0.41 7.89 3.75
C LEU A 201 -1.87 7.45 3.86
N HIS A 202 -2.55 7.22 2.73
CA HIS A 202 -3.94 6.78 2.74
C HIS A 202 -4.09 5.30 3.10
N SER A 203 -3.07 4.47 2.81
CA SER A 203 -3.06 3.04 3.16
C SER A 203 -2.48 2.77 4.56
N TRP A 204 -1.69 3.70 5.12
CA TRP A 204 -1.01 3.56 6.40
C TRP A 204 -1.95 3.34 7.59
N LYS A 205 -1.74 2.24 8.33
CA LYS A 205 -2.54 1.89 9.51
C LYS A 205 -1.73 1.61 10.78
N LYS A 206 -0.42 1.37 10.66
CA LYS A 206 0.42 1.05 11.80
C LYS A 206 0.66 2.28 12.69
N ILE A 207 0.13 2.27 13.90
CA ILE A 207 0.38 3.31 14.90
C ILE A 207 1.84 3.22 15.39
N PRO A 208 2.61 4.33 15.43
CA PRO A 208 3.94 4.37 16.03
C PRO A 208 3.95 3.80 17.47
N GLY A 209 4.92 2.95 17.81
CA GLY A 209 5.00 2.31 19.12
C GLY A 209 3.98 1.18 19.38
N MET A 210 3.09 0.86 18.43
CA MET A 210 2.14 -0.25 18.57
C MET A 210 2.78 -1.60 18.22
N LYS A 211 2.68 -2.56 19.13
CA LYS A 211 3.19 -3.93 18.98
C LYS A 211 2.16 -4.83 18.28
N GLU A 212 2.57 -6.05 17.92
CA GLU A 212 1.69 -7.02 17.25
C GLU A 212 0.53 -7.51 18.13
N ASP A 213 0.66 -7.40 19.46
CA ASP A 213 -0.41 -7.70 20.42
C ASP A 213 -1.39 -6.53 20.64
N ASN A 214 -1.25 -5.45 19.86
CA ASN A 214 -1.99 -4.19 19.97
C ASN A 214 -1.68 -3.36 21.24
N SER A 215 -0.70 -3.75 22.06
CA SER A 215 -0.21 -2.87 23.11
C SER A 215 0.57 -1.69 22.52
N ILE A 216 0.46 -0.53 23.15
CA ILE A 216 1.19 0.68 22.74
C ILE A 216 2.30 0.94 23.74
N ASP A 217 3.52 1.08 23.23
CA ASP A 217 4.63 1.66 23.97
C ASP A 217 4.48 3.18 23.99
N GLU A 218 3.99 3.70 25.12
CA GLU A 218 3.70 5.13 25.31
C GLU A 218 4.93 6.00 25.06
N ALA A 219 6.10 5.58 25.55
CA ALA A 219 7.33 6.36 25.41
C ALA A 219 7.77 6.48 23.94
N LEU A 220 7.69 5.38 23.19
CA LEU A 220 8.00 5.39 21.75
C LEU A 220 7.00 6.24 20.96
N LEU A 221 5.71 6.13 21.26
CA LEU A 221 4.68 6.91 20.58
C LEU A 221 4.84 8.41 20.86
N GLN A 222 5.06 8.80 22.12
CA GLN A 222 5.28 10.20 22.50
C GLN A 222 6.55 10.77 21.85
N ASP A 223 7.67 10.05 21.90
CA ASP A 223 8.92 10.46 21.26
C ASP A 223 8.76 10.66 19.75
N TRP A 224 8.10 9.70 19.08
CA TRP A 224 7.81 9.81 17.64
C TRP A 224 6.95 11.04 17.34
N ILE A 225 5.90 11.31 18.12
CA ILE A 225 5.02 12.48 17.95
C ILE A 225 5.80 13.79 18.16
N ILE A 226 6.61 13.88 19.21
CA ILE A 226 7.39 15.08 19.53
C ILE A 226 8.36 15.39 18.39
N LYS A 227 9.08 14.38 17.89
CA LYS A 227 10.01 14.51 16.76
C LYS A 227 9.28 14.91 15.49
N SER A 228 8.20 14.20 15.14
CA SER A 228 7.36 14.51 13.97
C SER A 228 6.84 15.95 13.99
N ARG A 229 6.27 16.40 15.11
CA ARG A 229 5.76 17.77 15.25
C ARG A 229 6.86 18.82 15.20
N THR A 230 8.03 18.53 15.79
CA THR A 230 9.21 19.42 15.72
C THR A 230 9.69 19.58 14.27
N SER A 231 9.92 18.48 13.56
CA SER A 231 10.33 18.49 12.15
C SER A 231 9.24 19.12 11.25
N ALA A 232 7.96 18.85 11.49
CA ALA A 232 6.85 19.45 10.77
C ALA A 232 6.76 20.97 10.96
N LYS A 233 7.06 21.48 12.16
CA LYS A 233 7.09 22.92 12.43
C LYS A 233 8.19 23.59 11.62
N SER A 234 9.39 23.01 11.61
CA SER A 234 10.51 23.49 10.77
C SER A 234 10.19 23.44 9.28
N ALA A 235 9.44 22.42 8.83
CA ALA A 235 8.99 22.27 7.45
C ALA A 235 7.71 23.08 7.11
N SER A 236 7.25 23.98 7.99
CA SER A 236 6.02 24.78 7.82
C SER A 236 4.74 23.96 7.53
N ARG A 237 4.64 22.77 8.14
CA ARG A 237 3.59 21.76 7.91
C ARG A 237 2.96 21.21 9.21
N LEU A 238 3.11 21.87 10.35
CA LEU A 238 2.60 21.39 11.64
C LEU A 238 1.10 21.03 11.63
N ASN A 239 0.24 21.86 11.03
CA ASN A 239 -1.20 21.59 10.99
C ASN A 239 -1.55 20.31 10.20
N VAL A 240 -0.84 20.02 9.10
CA VAL A 240 -1.09 18.81 8.31
C VAL A 240 -0.45 17.58 8.94
N ALA A 241 0.66 17.75 9.65
CA ALA A 241 1.23 16.69 10.48
C ALA A 241 0.26 16.29 11.60
N ASP A 242 -0.28 17.24 12.36
CA ASP A 242 -1.29 16.99 13.39
C ASP A 242 -2.55 16.31 12.80
N PHE A 243 -2.95 16.67 11.56
CA PHE A 243 -4.05 16.03 10.85
C PHE A 243 -3.75 14.56 10.49
N GLU A 244 -2.56 14.25 9.98
CA GLU A 244 -2.20 12.88 9.65
C GLU A 244 -1.93 12.03 10.90
N ILE A 245 -1.43 12.64 11.98
CA ILE A 245 -1.33 12.02 13.31
C ILE A 245 -2.72 11.61 13.82
N GLY A 246 -3.72 12.49 13.74
CA GLY A 246 -5.08 12.14 14.15
C GLY A 246 -5.66 10.98 13.33
N LYS A 247 -5.41 10.94 12.02
CA LYS A 247 -5.82 9.82 11.16
C LYS A 247 -5.21 8.49 11.55
N VAL A 248 -3.90 8.43 11.84
CA VAL A 248 -3.23 7.17 12.19
C VAL A 248 -3.65 6.69 13.58
N LEU A 249 -3.80 7.58 14.56
CA LEU A 249 -4.27 7.21 15.90
C LEU A 249 -5.67 6.58 15.87
N ALA A 250 -6.55 7.05 14.99
CA ALA A 250 -7.89 6.47 14.77
C ALA A 250 -7.87 5.06 14.15
N GLN A 251 -6.72 4.57 13.67
CA GLN A 251 -6.63 3.21 13.12
C GLN A 251 -6.62 2.13 14.19
N TYR A 252 -6.48 2.49 15.47
CA TYR A 252 -6.48 1.53 16.57
C TYR A 252 -7.73 0.64 16.55
N PRO A 253 -7.61 -0.70 16.64
CA PRO A 253 -8.73 -1.62 16.55
C PRO A 253 -9.73 -1.42 17.69
N GLU A 254 -11.03 -1.40 17.36
CA GLU A 254 -12.13 -1.24 18.32
C GLU A 254 -12.75 -2.59 18.75
N ASN A 255 -12.39 -3.68 18.07
CA ASN A 255 -12.92 -5.03 18.28
C ASN A 255 -12.01 -5.90 19.18
N ILE A 256 -11.20 -5.28 20.03
CA ILE A 256 -10.28 -5.95 20.94
C ILE A 256 -10.54 -5.50 22.39
N SER A 257 -10.10 -6.31 23.36
CA SER A 257 -10.30 -6.03 24.79
C SER A 257 -9.55 -4.78 25.29
N LEU A 258 -8.51 -4.35 24.58
CA LEU A 258 -7.73 -3.15 24.92
C LEU A 258 -8.37 -1.84 24.42
N TRP A 259 -9.55 -1.90 23.80
CA TRP A 259 -10.33 -0.72 23.45
C TRP A 259 -11.33 -0.38 24.55
N PRO A 260 -11.48 0.89 24.95
CA PRO A 260 -10.78 2.10 24.49
C PRO A 260 -9.33 2.22 24.95
N GLN A 261 -8.50 2.94 24.18
CA GLN A 261 -7.07 3.08 24.46
C GLN A 261 -6.73 4.45 25.06
N GLU A 262 -6.54 4.47 26.37
CA GLU A 262 -6.28 5.70 27.14
C GLU A 262 -4.98 6.42 26.76
N ILE A 263 -3.94 5.71 26.32
CA ILE A 263 -2.68 6.34 25.86
C ILE A 263 -2.96 7.29 24.69
N ILE A 264 -3.83 6.88 23.76
CA ILE A 264 -4.23 7.70 22.61
C ILE A 264 -5.05 8.90 23.08
N PHE A 265 -5.93 8.71 24.06
CA PHE A 265 -6.78 9.77 24.59
C PHE A 265 -5.95 10.86 25.28
N GLN A 266 -4.97 10.45 26.09
CA GLN A 266 -4.04 11.36 26.73
C GLN A 266 -3.27 12.20 25.70
N ILE A 267 -2.78 11.58 24.63
CA ILE A 267 -2.10 12.29 23.52
C ILE A 267 -3.02 13.33 22.86
N ILE A 268 -4.30 12.97 22.64
CA ILE A 268 -5.27 13.90 22.05
C ILE A 268 -5.50 15.11 22.97
N GLU A 269 -5.62 14.89 24.28
CA GLU A 269 -5.76 15.97 25.28
C GLU A 269 -4.53 16.87 25.37
N GLU A 270 -3.33 16.29 25.26
CA GLU A 270 -2.08 17.06 25.36
C GLU A 270 -1.82 17.91 24.12
N ILE A 271 -2.09 17.37 22.93
CA ILE A 271 -1.88 18.08 21.67
C ILE A 271 -3.01 19.09 21.42
N ASN A 272 -4.26 18.66 21.64
CA ASN A 272 -5.50 19.44 21.57
C ASN A 272 -5.62 20.42 20.39
N THR A 273 -5.13 20.05 19.20
CA THR A 273 -5.31 20.89 18.00
C THR A 273 -6.56 20.48 17.23
N ASN A 274 -7.26 21.46 16.64
CA ASN A 274 -8.45 21.19 15.83
C ASN A 274 -8.15 20.25 14.65
N SER A 275 -6.96 20.36 14.05
CA SER A 275 -6.51 19.47 12.96
C SER A 275 -6.43 18.01 13.41
N LEU A 276 -5.87 17.75 14.60
CA LEU A 276 -5.80 16.39 15.13
C LEU A 276 -7.18 15.85 15.51
N LYS A 277 -7.98 16.62 16.24
CA LYS A 277 -9.30 16.17 16.70
C LYS A 277 -10.26 15.88 15.53
N SER A 278 -10.30 16.76 14.54
CA SER A 278 -11.19 16.61 13.37
C SER A 278 -10.81 15.43 12.48
N SER A 279 -9.51 15.19 12.31
CA SER A 279 -8.99 14.10 11.49
C SER A 279 -9.16 12.74 12.18
N TYR A 280 -8.94 12.67 13.49
CA TYR A 280 -9.25 11.50 14.31
C TYR A 280 -10.75 11.14 14.22
N SER A 281 -11.63 12.12 14.43
CA SER A 281 -13.09 11.95 14.28
C SER A 281 -13.47 11.43 12.89
N SER A 282 -12.92 12.05 11.84
CA SER A 282 -13.20 11.67 10.46
C SER A 282 -12.70 10.26 10.12
N ALA A 283 -11.50 9.90 10.58
CA ALA A 283 -10.95 8.57 10.36
C ALA A 283 -11.73 7.48 11.13
N MET A 284 -12.13 7.74 12.37
CA MET A 284 -13.00 6.85 13.15
C MET A 284 -14.36 6.62 12.45
N PHE A 285 -14.93 7.67 11.87
CA PHE A 285 -16.16 7.56 11.08
C PHE A 285 -15.94 6.71 9.82
N ASN A 286 -14.90 7.01 9.04
CA ASN A 286 -14.61 6.35 7.77
C ASN A 286 -14.24 4.86 7.94
N LYS A 287 -13.63 4.47 9.07
CA LYS A 287 -13.28 3.08 9.38
C LYS A 287 -14.49 2.13 9.39
N ARG A 288 -15.70 2.65 9.67
CA ARG A 288 -16.94 1.86 9.73
C ARG A 288 -17.54 1.53 8.35
N GLY A 289 -17.00 2.10 7.28
CA GLY A 289 -17.47 1.85 5.92
C GLY A 289 -18.93 2.21 5.68
N SER A 290 -19.47 1.71 4.57
CA SER A 290 -20.90 1.81 4.25
C SER A 290 -21.70 0.69 4.91
N SER A 291 -22.96 0.96 5.23
CA SER A 291 -23.95 -0.05 5.64
C SER A 291 -24.93 -0.34 4.51
N THR A 292 -25.39 -1.59 4.43
CA THR A 292 -26.47 -2.05 3.53
C THR A 292 -27.73 -2.32 4.33
N ARG A 293 -28.90 -1.97 3.80
CA ARG A 293 -30.21 -2.17 4.45
C ARG A 293 -31.33 -2.37 3.41
N GLY A 294 -32.50 -2.84 3.83
CA GLY A 294 -33.68 -2.94 2.97
C GLY A 294 -34.28 -1.57 2.62
N ALA A 295 -35.02 -1.48 1.52
CA ALA A 295 -35.55 -0.21 0.99
C ALA A 295 -36.48 0.55 1.95
N PHE A 296 -37.09 -0.17 2.91
CA PHE A 296 -38.02 0.38 3.89
C PHE A 296 -37.46 0.40 5.32
N ASP A 297 -36.18 0.05 5.48
CA ASP A 297 -35.47 0.07 6.76
C ASP A 297 -34.91 1.47 7.02
N GLY A 298 -35.22 2.04 8.17
CA GLY A 298 -34.81 3.39 8.56
C GLY A 298 -33.40 3.48 9.17
N GLY A 299 -33.22 4.46 10.05
CA GLY A 299 -31.95 4.85 10.66
C GLY A 299 -31.50 4.05 11.88
N GLU A 300 -31.95 2.80 12.06
CA GLU A 300 -31.67 2.04 13.27
C GLU A 300 -30.18 1.71 13.44
N ILE A 301 -29.52 1.34 12.34
CA ILE A 301 -28.06 1.09 12.31
C ILE A 301 -27.29 2.32 12.79
N GLU A 302 -27.71 3.52 12.38
CA GLU A 302 -27.09 4.76 12.81
C GLU A 302 -27.40 5.09 14.28
N ARG A 303 -28.60 4.79 14.76
CA ARG A 303 -28.96 4.96 16.17
C ARG A 303 -28.13 4.06 17.09
N GLU A 304 -27.89 2.81 16.70
CA GLU A 304 -26.98 1.91 17.44
C GLU A 304 -25.55 2.49 17.51
N LYS A 305 -25.03 3.02 16.40
CA LYS A 305 -23.73 3.70 16.37
C LYS A 305 -23.71 4.96 17.24
N ALA A 306 -24.79 5.74 17.22
CA ALA A 306 -24.90 6.93 18.07
C ALA A 306 -24.88 6.57 19.55
N ALA A 307 -25.64 5.55 19.98
CA ALA A 307 -25.64 5.06 21.36
C ALA A 307 -24.26 4.55 21.81
N TYR A 308 -23.53 3.88 20.91
CA TYR A 308 -22.15 3.49 21.16
C TYR A 308 -21.23 4.69 21.46
N PHE A 309 -21.29 5.75 20.65
CA PHE A 309 -20.47 6.94 20.86
C PHE A 309 -20.91 7.79 22.05
N GLU A 310 -22.20 7.81 22.36
CA GLU A 310 -22.72 8.42 23.59
C GLU A 310 -22.13 7.76 24.83
N LYS A 311 -22.12 6.42 24.86
CA LYS A 311 -21.51 5.67 25.96
C LYS A 311 -20.03 6.02 26.10
N LEU A 312 -19.26 5.99 25.00
CA LEU A 312 -17.84 6.34 25.03
C LEU A 312 -17.60 7.77 25.53
N ALA A 313 -18.42 8.73 25.08
CA ALA A 313 -18.31 10.11 25.53
C ALA A 313 -18.51 10.23 27.06
N ASN A 314 -19.54 9.57 27.59
CA ASN A 314 -19.85 9.60 29.02
C ASN A 314 -18.75 8.91 29.85
N ASP A 315 -18.22 7.78 29.36
CA ASP A 315 -17.19 7.01 30.05
C ASP A 315 -15.87 7.81 30.18
N CYS A 316 -15.54 8.66 29.20
CA CYS A 316 -14.29 9.41 29.19
C CYS A 316 -14.41 10.89 29.58
N GLU A 317 -15.61 11.46 29.73
CA GLU A 317 -15.84 12.91 29.93
C GLU A 317 -15.04 13.53 31.08
N ASN A 318 -14.96 12.83 32.22
CA ASN A 318 -14.28 13.36 33.41
C ASN A 318 -12.75 13.36 33.30
N LYS A 319 -12.18 12.49 32.45
CA LYS A 319 -10.72 12.29 32.34
C LYS A 319 -10.16 12.90 31.05
N TYR A 320 -10.91 12.80 29.96
CA TYR A 320 -10.52 13.20 28.62
C TYR A 320 -11.67 14.03 27.97
N PRO A 321 -11.84 15.30 28.38
CA PRO A 321 -12.97 16.14 27.95
C PRO A 321 -12.95 16.47 26.44
N SER A 322 -11.77 16.68 25.85
CA SER A 322 -11.63 16.93 24.40
C SER A 322 -11.95 15.66 23.59
N VAL A 323 -11.59 14.49 24.10
CA VAL A 323 -11.96 13.20 23.48
C VAL A 323 -13.47 12.95 23.61
N ALA A 324 -14.06 13.25 24.76
CA ALA A 324 -15.51 13.16 24.93
C ALA A 324 -16.26 14.09 23.96
N GLU A 325 -15.74 15.29 23.71
CA GLU A 325 -16.29 16.19 22.69
C GLU A 325 -16.26 15.57 21.28
N ILE A 326 -15.16 14.90 20.90
CA ILE A 326 -15.08 14.15 19.63
C ILE A 326 -16.20 13.12 19.54
N PHE A 327 -16.38 12.29 20.58
CA PHE A 327 -17.40 11.26 20.59
C PHE A 327 -18.83 11.83 20.58
N LYS A 328 -19.08 12.94 21.28
CA LYS A 328 -20.36 13.67 21.20
C LYS A 328 -20.66 14.15 19.78
N GLN A 329 -19.66 14.69 19.08
CA GLN A 329 -19.82 15.10 17.68
C GLN A 329 -20.12 13.90 16.76
N MET A 330 -19.48 12.74 17.02
CA MET A 330 -19.77 11.51 16.27
C MET A 330 -21.19 11.00 16.53
N GLN A 331 -21.64 10.99 17.79
CA GLN A 331 -23.03 10.67 18.16
C GLN A 331 -24.01 11.56 17.37
N GLN A 332 -23.82 12.88 17.40
CA GLN A 332 -24.69 13.83 16.69
C GLN A 332 -24.71 13.59 15.18
N ARG A 333 -23.55 13.29 14.58
CA ARG A 333 -23.47 12.96 13.15
C ARG A 333 -24.26 11.70 12.81
N TYR A 334 -24.14 10.65 13.61
CA TYR A 334 -24.92 9.43 13.39
C TYR A 334 -26.43 9.66 13.61
N LEU A 335 -26.85 10.47 14.58
CA LEU A 335 -28.26 10.81 14.74
C LEU A 335 -28.82 11.59 13.54
N ALA A 336 -28.03 12.49 12.96
CA ALA A 336 -28.39 13.19 11.73
C ALA A 336 -28.50 12.22 10.53
N ASP A 337 -27.57 11.28 10.40
CA ASP A 337 -27.62 10.23 9.38
C ASP A 337 -28.85 9.32 9.59
N ALA A 338 -29.17 8.94 10.83
CA ALA A 338 -30.35 8.15 11.16
C ALA A 338 -31.64 8.80 10.66
N LYS A 339 -31.80 10.10 10.93
CA LYS A 339 -32.96 10.87 10.47
C LYS A 339 -33.06 10.88 8.94
N ARG A 340 -31.93 11.08 8.24
CA ARG A 340 -31.91 11.04 6.77
C ARG A 340 -32.33 9.68 6.23
N MET A 341 -31.92 8.59 6.88
CA MET A 341 -32.30 7.23 6.49
C MET A 341 -33.78 6.95 6.77
N ASP A 342 -34.35 7.46 7.86
CA ASP A 342 -35.79 7.38 8.14
C ASP A 342 -36.61 8.11 7.07
N GLU A 343 -36.19 9.32 6.69
CA GLU A 343 -36.83 10.10 5.63
C GLU A 343 -36.75 9.40 4.26
N GLU A 344 -35.64 8.72 3.96
CA GLU A 344 -35.47 7.95 2.73
C GLU A 344 -36.36 6.70 2.71
N ALA A 345 -36.39 5.95 3.81
CA ALA A 345 -37.27 4.79 3.95
C ALA A 345 -38.75 5.17 3.79
N GLU A 346 -39.17 6.30 4.36
CA GLU A 346 -40.55 6.78 4.23
C GLU A 346 -40.87 7.22 2.80
N ARG A 347 -39.96 7.92 2.10
CA ARG A 347 -40.13 8.24 0.67
C ARG A 347 -40.32 6.98 -0.16
N ASN A 348 -39.48 5.96 0.06
CA ASN A 348 -39.59 4.70 -0.67
C ASN A 348 -40.94 4.00 -0.41
N ARG A 349 -41.49 4.06 0.80
CA ARG A 349 -42.83 3.52 1.12
C ARG A 349 -43.97 4.26 0.43
N LEU A 350 -43.79 5.55 0.11
CA LEU A 350 -44.81 6.35 -0.57
C LEU A 350 -44.77 6.19 -2.10
N GLU A 351 -43.61 5.80 -2.65
CA GLU A 351 -43.41 5.60 -4.09
C GLU A 351 -43.84 4.20 -4.58
N TYR A 352 -43.96 3.22 -3.69
CA TYR A 352 -44.41 1.84 -3.94
C TYR A 352 -45.75 1.57 -3.27
#